data_AF-A0AAN8KN69-F1
#
_entry.id   AF-A0AAN8KN69-F1
#
_cell.length_a   1.000
_cell.length_b   1.000
_cell.length_c   1.000
_cell.angle_alpha   90.00
_cell.angle_beta   90.00
_cell.angle_gamma   90.00
#
_symmetry.space_group_name_H-M   'P 1'
#
loop_
_entity.id
_entity.type
_entity.pdbx_description
1 polymer ?
#
loop_
_entity_poly.entity_id
_entity_poly.type
_entity_poly.pdbx_seq_one_letter_code
_entity_poly.pdbx_strand_id
1 'polypeptide(L)'
;MVTLFVASFPLAPLFALLNNIIEIRLDAKKFVTEVRRPIAARAKDIVKFLHTLNSTGIWYNLLRGLSKVAVIVNAFVISFTSDFIPRLVYQYMYSPDGSMHGFVNHTLSYFNVSDFQPGTAPLQPMHLGYEVQICR
;
A
#
# COMPACT_ATOMS: atom_id res chain seq x y z
N MET A 1 7.86 -0.08 -6.94
CA MET A 1 7.40 1.08 -6.13
C MET A 1 5.92 1.36 -6.35
N VAL A 2 5.45 1.59 -7.58
CA VAL A 2 4.01 1.82 -7.89
C VAL A 2 3.10 0.63 -7.52
N THR A 3 3.61 -0.60 -7.59
CA THR A 3 2.83 -1.83 -7.33
C THR A 3 2.57 -2.12 -5.85
N LEU A 4 3.26 -1.45 -4.92
CA LEU A 4 3.19 -1.77 -3.47
C LEU A 4 2.11 -0.99 -2.71
N PHE A 5 1.50 0.04 -3.30
CA PHE A 5 0.57 0.95 -2.59
C PHE A 5 -0.78 1.16 -3.30
N VAL A 6 -1.09 0.36 -4.32
CA VAL A 6 -2.37 0.45 -5.05
C VAL A 6 -3.57 0.12 -4.16
N ALA A 7 -3.41 -0.76 -3.16
CA ALA A 7 -4.49 -1.08 -2.21
C ALA A 7 -4.90 0.11 -1.33
N SER A 8 -4.02 1.09 -1.11
CA SER A 8 -4.28 2.24 -0.22
C SER A 8 -4.85 3.45 -0.94
N PHE A 9 -4.65 3.55 -2.26
CA PHE A 9 -5.06 4.73 -3.03
C PHE A 9 -5.44 4.37 -4.49
N PRO A 10 -6.73 4.38 -4.85
CA PRO A 10 -7.20 3.96 -6.18
C PRO A 10 -6.69 4.85 -7.34
N LEU A 11 -6.19 6.05 -7.04
CA LEU A 11 -5.59 6.98 -8.02
C LEU A 11 -4.06 6.80 -8.21
N ALA A 12 -3.39 5.94 -7.42
CA ALA A 12 -1.95 5.70 -7.55
C ALA A 12 -1.51 5.25 -8.96
N PRO A 13 -2.28 4.41 -9.70
CA PRO A 13 -1.94 4.06 -11.08
C PRO A 13 -1.94 5.26 -12.04
N LEU A 14 -2.81 6.23 -11.80
CA LEU A 14 -2.93 7.44 -12.62
C LEU A 14 -1.73 8.37 -12.39
N PHE A 15 -1.31 8.56 -11.14
CA PHE A 15 -0.10 9.33 -10.82
C PHE A 15 1.18 8.67 -11.34
N ALA A 16 1.26 7.35 -11.31
CA ALA A 16 2.36 6.61 -11.93
C ALA A 16 2.41 6.79 -13.44
N LEU A 17 1.26 6.77 -14.11
CA LEU A 17 1.18 6.97 -15.55
C LEU A 17 1.57 8.40 -15.95
N LEU A 18 1.15 9.40 -15.18
CA LEU A 18 1.56 10.79 -15.38
C LEU A 18 3.07 10.98 -15.16
N ASN A 19 3.63 10.41 -14.10
CA ASN A 19 5.08 10.44 -13.86
C ASN A 19 5.86 9.77 -15.00
N ASN A 20 5.43 8.59 -15.46
CA ASN A 20 6.07 7.90 -16.58
C ASN A 20 6.02 8.72 -17.89
N ILE A 21 4.92 9.44 -18.17
CA ILE A 21 4.80 10.30 -19.36
C ILE A 21 5.78 11.49 -19.28
N ILE A 22 5.88 12.13 -18.11
CA ILE A 22 6.79 13.26 -17.89
C ILE A 22 8.24 12.78 -17.98
N GLU A 23 8.55 11.62 -17.41
CA GLU A 23 9.89 11.03 -17.37
C GLU A 23 10.39 10.67 -18.78
N ILE A 24 9.57 10.03 -19.62
CA ILE A 24 9.92 9.77 -21.03
C ILE A 24 10.27 11.06 -21.77
N ARG A 25 9.54 12.15 -21.52
CA ARG A 25 9.77 13.45 -22.17
C ARG A 25 11.03 14.12 -21.65
N LEU A 26 11.30 14.04 -20.35
CA LEU A 26 12.50 14.58 -19.72
C LEU A 26 13.75 13.81 -20.16
N ASP A 27 13.71 12.49 -20.18
CA ASP A 27 14.81 11.66 -20.66
C ASP A 27 15.11 11.92 -22.15
N ALA A 28 14.06 12.04 -22.98
CA ALA A 28 14.24 12.40 -24.38
C ALA A 28 14.88 13.78 -24.56
N LYS A 29 14.45 14.79 -23.78
CA LYS A 29 15.07 16.12 -23.79
C LYS A 29 16.53 16.04 -23.35
N LYS A 30 16.80 15.37 -22.24
CA LYS A 30 18.15 15.17 -21.69
C LYS A 30 19.10 14.52 -22.70
N PHE A 31 18.67 13.47 -23.40
CA PHE A 31 19.47 12.82 -24.44
C PHE A 31 19.79 13.74 -25.63
N VAL A 32 18.93 14.72 -25.91
CA VAL A 32 19.09 15.65 -27.04
C VAL A 32 19.89 16.89 -26.63
N THR A 33 19.75 17.38 -25.40
CA THR A 33 20.30 18.67 -24.96
C THR A 33 21.52 18.57 -24.05
N GLU A 34 21.63 17.50 -23.25
CA GLU A 34 22.66 17.40 -22.20
C GLU A 34 23.68 16.29 -22.45
N VAL A 35 23.35 15.25 -23.20
CA VAL A 35 24.22 14.08 -23.41
C VAL A 35 24.97 14.16 -24.74
N ARG A 36 26.30 13.94 -24.70
CA ARG A 36 27.12 13.85 -25.92
C ARG A 36 26.71 12.60 -26.71
N ARG A 37 26.51 12.76 -28.03
CA ARG A 37 25.94 11.72 -28.91
C ARG A 37 26.62 10.36 -28.68
N PRO A 38 25.89 9.32 -28.22
CA PRO A 38 26.45 7.99 -28.05
C PRO A 38 26.80 7.41 -29.42
N ILE A 39 27.92 6.68 -29.48
CA ILE A 39 28.32 5.98 -30.70
C ILE A 39 27.30 4.88 -30.95
N ALA A 40 26.66 4.92 -32.12
CA ALA A 40 25.67 3.93 -32.53
C ALA A 40 26.34 2.56 -32.69
N ALA A 41 26.30 1.75 -31.63
CA ALA A 41 26.69 0.36 -31.71
C ALA A 41 25.62 -0.40 -32.51
N ARG A 42 25.96 -0.83 -33.74
CA ARG A 42 25.13 -1.79 -34.47
C ARG A 42 25.16 -3.12 -33.73
N ALA A 43 24.03 -3.52 -33.15
CA ALA A 43 23.81 -4.88 -32.66
C ALA A 43 23.66 -5.84 -33.87
N LYS A 44 24.73 -6.02 -34.64
CA LYS A 44 24.76 -6.89 -35.83
C LYS A 44 25.17 -8.33 -35.50
N ASP A 45 25.86 -8.55 -34.38
CA ASP A 45 26.19 -9.90 -33.94
C ASP A 45 25.00 -10.51 -33.22
N ILE A 46 24.45 -11.59 -33.78
CA ILE A 46 23.41 -12.42 -33.14
C ILE A 46 23.80 -12.72 -31.69
N VAL A 47 25.08 -12.96 -31.41
CA VAL A 47 25.60 -13.23 -30.05
C VAL A 47 25.49 -12.01 -29.12
N LYS A 48 25.74 -10.78 -29.61
CA LYS A 48 25.64 -9.54 -28.81
C LYS A 48 24.19 -9.07 -28.64
N PHE A 49 23.35 -9.35 -29.65
CA PHE A 49 21.91 -9.20 -29.56
C PHE A 49 21.31 -10.23 -28.58
N LEU A 50 21.76 -11.48 -28.61
CA LEU A 50 21.38 -12.52 -27.65
C LEU A 50 21.82 -12.14 -26.24
N HIS A 51 23.02 -11.59 -26.06
CA HIS A 51 23.50 -11.11 -24.76
C HIS A 51 22.70 -9.91 -24.24
N THR A 52 22.27 -9.00 -25.12
CA THR A 52 21.41 -7.86 -24.76
C THR A 52 19.99 -8.32 -24.43
N LEU A 53 19.45 -9.30 -25.16
CA LEU A 53 18.19 -9.96 -24.85
C LEU A 53 18.25 -10.75 -23.52
N ASN A 54 19.38 -11.39 -23.22
CA ASN A 54 19.58 -12.13 -21.97
C ASN A 54 19.72 -11.17 -20.78
N SER A 55 20.33 -9.99 -20.99
CA SER A 55 20.35 -8.92 -19.98
C SER A 55 18.95 -8.41 -19.66
N THR A 56 18.07 -8.23 -20.67
CA THR A 56 16.64 -7.97 -20.43
C THR A 56 15.89 -9.15 -19.80
N GLY A 57 16.36 -10.38 -19.98
CA GLY A 57 15.78 -11.58 -19.36
C GLY A 57 15.86 -11.58 -17.83
N ILE A 58 16.96 -11.09 -17.25
CA ILE A 58 17.11 -10.94 -15.79
C ILE A 58 16.17 -9.86 -15.24
N TRP A 59 16.08 -8.70 -15.90
CA TRP A 59 15.14 -7.66 -15.51
C TRP A 59 13.69 -8.11 -15.66
N TYR A 60 13.36 -8.85 -16.72
CA TYR A 60 12.03 -9.42 -16.92
C TYR A 60 11.68 -10.43 -15.82
N ASN A 61 12.59 -11.33 -15.46
CA ASN A 61 12.38 -12.28 -14.36
C ASN A 61 12.21 -11.57 -13.01
N LEU A 62 13.00 -10.52 -12.74
CA LEU A 62 12.87 -9.71 -11.54
C LEU A 62 11.53 -8.97 -11.49
N LEU A 63 11.14 -8.29 -12.57
CA LEU A 63 9.86 -7.58 -12.66
C LEU A 63 8.67 -8.55 -12.55
N ARG A 64 8.79 -9.75 -13.11
CA ARG A 64 7.78 -10.81 -12.98
C ARG A 64 7.68 -11.31 -11.54
N GLY A 65 8.80 -11.48 -10.85
CA GLY A 65 8.83 -11.82 -9.42
C GLY A 65 8.19 -10.75 -8.56
N LEU A 66 8.59 -9.48 -8.75
CA LEU A 66 8.04 -8.33 -8.04
C LEU A 66 6.53 -8.16 -8.28
N SER A 67 6.05 -8.42 -9.49
CA SER A 67 4.62 -8.37 -9.81
C SER A 67 3.82 -9.42 -9.05
N LYS A 68 4.34 -10.65 -8.95
CA LYS A 68 3.68 -11.72 -8.17
C LYS A 68 3.64 -11.41 -6.68
N VAL A 69 4.77 -10.95 -6.12
CA VAL A 69 4.85 -10.56 -4.70
C VAL A 69 3.92 -9.40 -4.40
N ALA A 70 3.83 -8.41 -5.30
CA ALA A 70 2.93 -7.27 -5.13
C ALA A 70 1.46 -7.68 -5.04
N VAL A 71 1.00 -8.66 -5.83
CA VAL A 71 -0.38 -9.16 -5.74
C VAL A 71 -0.64 -9.77 -4.35
N ILE A 72 0.30 -10.57 -3.84
CA ILE A 72 0.19 -11.19 -2.51
C ILE A 72 0.14 -10.13 -1.40
N VAL A 73 1.02 -9.12 -1.47
CA VAL A 73 1.06 -8.03 -0.48
C VAL A 73 -0.23 -7.21 -0.50
N ASN A 74 -0.76 -6.85 -1.68
CA ASN A 74 -2.02 -6.11 -1.75
C ASN A 74 -3.20 -6.92 -1.19
N ALA A 75 -3.22 -8.24 -1.40
CA ALA A 75 -4.25 -9.11 -0.80
C ALA A 75 -4.16 -9.09 0.74
N PHE A 76 -2.96 -9.15 1.31
CA PHE A 76 -2.77 -9.06 2.76
C PHE A 76 -3.12 -7.70 3.35
N VAL A 77 -2.84 -6.61 2.63
CA VAL A 77 -3.24 -5.26 3.04
C VAL A 77 -4.76 -5.15 3.12
N ILE A 78 -5.48 -5.68 2.11
CA ILE A 78 -6.94 -5.72 2.10
C ILE A 78 -7.47 -6.60 3.25
N SER A 79 -6.82 -7.73 3.54
CA SER A 79 -7.32 -8.66 4.57
C SER A 79 -7.06 -8.19 6.01
N PHE A 80 -5.88 -7.64 6.28
CA PHE A 80 -5.43 -7.37 7.65
C PHE A 80 -5.47 -5.89 8.03
N THR A 81 -5.29 -4.98 7.09
CA THR A 81 -5.18 -3.54 7.39
C THR A 81 -6.47 -2.80 7.06
N SER A 82 -7.29 -3.32 6.14
CA SER A 82 -8.55 -2.69 5.79
C SER A 82 -9.65 -3.05 6.78
N ASP A 83 -10.38 -2.04 7.25
CA ASP A 83 -11.63 -2.25 7.99
C ASP A 83 -12.75 -2.88 7.14
N PHE A 84 -12.48 -3.18 5.87
CA PHE A 84 -13.45 -3.81 4.97
C PHE A 84 -13.91 -5.18 5.49
N ILE A 85 -12.99 -6.04 5.90
CA ILE A 85 -13.32 -7.38 6.43
C ILE A 85 -14.20 -7.32 7.69
N PRO A 86 -13.83 -6.59 8.76
CA PRO A 86 -14.65 -6.53 9.98
C PRO A 86 -16.03 -5.90 9.73
N ARG A 87 -16.14 -4.89 8.85
CA ARG A 87 -17.43 -4.30 8.46
C ARG A 87 -18.31 -5.30 7.70
N LEU A 88 -17.72 -6.08 6.79
CA LEU A 88 -18.43 -7.11 6.02
C LEU A 88 -18.92 -8.25 6.93
N VAL A 89 -18.05 -8.75 7.82
CA VAL A 89 -18.42 -9.79 8.79
C VAL A 89 -19.54 -9.30 9.70
N TYR A 90 -19.47 -8.06 10.19
CA TYR A 90 -20.53 -7.49 11.01
C TYR A 90 -21.87 -7.40 10.27
N GLN A 91 -21.87 -6.91 9.03
CA GLN A 91 -23.09 -6.82 8.23
C GLN A 91 -23.70 -8.19 7.93
N TYR A 92 -22.89 -9.21 7.65
CA TYR A 92 -23.39 -10.51 7.19
C TYR A 92 -23.74 -11.47 8.34
N MET A 93 -23.03 -11.41 9.47
CA MET A 93 -23.19 -12.36 10.58
C MET A 93 -23.93 -11.77 11.78
N TYR A 94 -23.85 -10.46 12.01
CA TYR A 94 -24.35 -9.83 13.23
C TYR A 94 -25.49 -8.83 13.00
N SER A 95 -25.61 -8.22 11.82
CA SER A 95 -26.65 -7.23 11.55
C SER A 95 -27.95 -7.90 11.07
N PRO A 96 -29.06 -7.83 11.83
CA PRO A 96 -30.35 -8.40 11.42
C PRO A 96 -30.98 -7.65 10.24
N ASP A 97 -30.66 -6.36 10.08
CA ASP A 97 -31.20 -5.48 9.03
C ASP A 97 -30.19 -5.21 7.89
N GLY A 98 -28.98 -5.79 7.96
CA GLY A 98 -27.88 -5.49 7.04
C GLY A 98 -27.32 -4.07 7.14
N SER A 99 -27.79 -3.27 8.11
CA SER A 99 -27.33 -1.90 8.33
C SER A 99 -26.01 -1.86 9.11
N MET A 100 -25.27 -0.76 8.97
CA MET A 100 -24.05 -0.47 9.74
C MET A 100 -24.33 0.11 11.14
N HIS A 101 -25.61 0.25 11.52
CA HIS A 101 -25.95 0.77 12.85
C HIS A 101 -25.48 -0.20 13.92
N GLY A 102 -24.72 0.31 14.90
CA GLY A 102 -24.16 -0.49 15.99
C GLY A 102 -22.75 -1.03 15.75
N PHE A 103 -22.19 -0.92 14.53
CA PHE A 103 -20.85 -1.41 14.21
C PHE A 103 -19.78 -0.88 15.19
N VAL A 104 -19.79 0.44 15.45
CA VAL A 104 -18.84 1.08 16.37
C VAL A 104 -18.98 0.54 17.80
N ASN A 105 -20.20 0.29 18.28
CA ASN A 105 -20.44 -0.28 19.61
C ASN A 105 -19.97 -1.75 19.72
N HIS A 106 -19.94 -2.49 18.60
CA HIS A 106 -19.47 -3.87 18.55
C HIS A 106 -17.96 -3.98 18.39
N THR A 107 -17.34 -3.04 17.68
CA THR A 107 -15.87 -3.01 17.50
C THR A 107 -15.14 -2.47 18.72
N LEU A 108 -15.75 -1.54 19.47
CA LEU A 108 -15.15 -1.00 20.69
C LEU A 108 -15.20 -2.01 21.84
N SER A 109 -14.03 -2.31 22.40
CA SER A 109 -13.90 -3.14 23.60
C SER A 109 -14.10 -2.30 24.86
N TYR A 110 -14.81 -2.84 25.85
CA TYR A 110 -14.92 -2.20 27.15
C TYR A 110 -13.68 -2.48 27.99
N PHE A 111 -13.06 -1.43 28.52
CA PHE A 111 -11.95 -1.53 29.47
C PHE A 111 -12.35 -0.88 30.79
N ASN A 112 -12.25 -1.61 31.90
CA ASN A 112 -12.55 -1.09 33.21
C ASN A 112 -11.32 -0.37 33.78
N VAL A 113 -11.49 0.85 34.28
CA VAL A 113 -10.38 1.65 34.82
C VAL A 113 -9.78 1.01 36.08
N SER A 114 -10.53 0.13 36.75
CA SER A 114 -10.02 -0.68 37.87
C SER A 114 -8.91 -1.66 37.48
N ASP A 115 -8.79 -2.03 36.19
CA ASP A 115 -7.86 -3.05 35.71
C ASP A 115 -6.47 -2.46 35.33
N PHE A 116 -6.23 -1.17 35.58
CA PHE A 116 -4.91 -0.57 35.38
C PHE A 116 -3.86 -1.21 36.30
N GLN A 117 -2.68 -1.46 35.75
CA GLN A 117 -1.54 -1.86 36.56
C GLN A 117 -1.11 -0.70 37.48
N PRO A 118 -0.54 -1.00 38.67
CA PRO A 118 -0.09 0.04 39.58
C PRO A 118 0.91 0.98 38.89
N GLY A 119 0.59 2.27 38.83
CA GLY A 119 1.45 3.31 38.23
C GLY A 119 1.31 3.53 36.72
N THR A 120 0.45 2.79 36.01
CA THR A 120 0.16 3.05 34.58
C THR A 120 -1.14 3.83 34.35
N ALA A 121 -1.87 4.13 35.43
CA ALA A 121 -3.07 4.95 35.38
C ALA A 121 -2.76 6.39 34.90
N PRO A 122 -3.73 7.06 34.23
CA PRO A 122 -3.54 8.42 33.74
C PRO A 122 -3.27 9.41 34.88
N LEU A 123 -2.32 10.33 34.66
CA LEU A 123 -1.92 11.35 35.65
C LEU A 123 -3.04 12.35 35.99
N GLN A 124 -4.02 12.51 35.10
CA GLN A 124 -5.18 13.40 35.28
C GLN A 124 -6.49 12.67 34.97
N PRO A 125 -7.00 11.84 35.89
CA PRO A 125 -8.22 11.05 35.66
C PRO A 125 -9.51 11.91 35.58
N MET A 126 -9.47 13.16 36.04
CA MET A 126 -10.60 14.10 36.05
C MET A 126 -10.52 15.19 34.98
N HIS A 127 -9.69 15.03 33.93
CA HIS A 127 -9.53 16.06 32.89
C HIS A 127 -10.88 16.47 32.26
N LEU A 128 -11.82 15.54 32.16
CA LEU A 128 -13.13 15.76 31.56
C LEU A 128 -14.18 16.35 32.53
N GLY A 129 -13.80 16.64 33.78
CA GLY A 129 -14.68 17.19 34.83
C GLY A 129 -15.54 16.15 35.57
N TYR A 130 -15.41 14.86 35.22
CA TYR A 130 -16.08 13.74 35.88
C TYR A 130 -15.17 12.51 35.92
N GLU A 131 -15.47 11.60 36.84
CA GLU A 131 -14.72 10.35 36.99
C GLU A 131 -15.15 9.33 35.93
N VAL A 132 -14.19 8.85 35.14
CA VAL A 132 -14.44 7.86 34.09
C VAL A 132 -14.28 6.46 34.69
N GLN A 133 -15.35 5.67 34.70
CA GLN A 133 -15.32 4.29 35.20
C GLN A 133 -14.97 3.26 34.11
N ILE A 134 -15.34 3.54 32.87
CA ILE A 134 -15.16 2.63 31.74
C ILE A 134 -14.61 3.40 30.55
N CYS A 135 -13.55 2.87 29.96
CA CYS A 135 -12.95 3.33 28.72
C CYS A 135 -13.39 2.43 27.55
N ARG A 136 -13.42 2.99 26.34
CA ARG A 136 -13.68 2.29 25.08
C ARG A 136 -12.64 2.68 24.06
#